data_AF-A0A9P0ARA4-F1
#
_entry.id   AF-A0A9P0ARA4-F1
#
_cell.length_a   1.000
_cell.length_b   1.000
_cell.length_c   1.000
_cell.angle_alpha   90.00
_cell.angle_beta   90.00
_cell.angle_gamma   90.00
#
_symmetry.space_group_name_H-M   'P 1'
#
loop_
_entity.id
_entity.type
_entity.pdbx_description
1 polymer ?
#
loop_
_entity_poly.entity_id
_entity_poly.type
_entity_poly.pdbx_seq_one_letter_code
_entity_poly.pdbx_strand_id
1 'polypeptide(L)'
;MSAAIVRQALEFVDPSFKVVSGKKKSKAKKGKEVFDLISDNQKLFIKRNHNKKKAEKVNLLSTSTKYTVVEAKKLHKSKEQRIKENLKKLKLIRKACTIELDRITTKQIIDRGITKRPVKARPKSKPVKKTAFTEEDFKKFEEEYAG
;
A
#
# COMPACT_ATOMS: atom_id res chain seq x y z
N MET A 1 8.92 -10.32 8.98
CA MET A 1 7.55 -10.86 9.19
C MET A 1 6.86 -11.01 7.86
N SER A 2 6.29 -12.18 7.56
CA SER A 2 5.61 -12.41 6.29
C SER A 2 4.18 -11.84 6.33
N ALA A 3 3.73 -11.30 5.19
CA ALA A 3 2.38 -10.73 5.06
C ALA A 3 1.28 -11.78 5.31
N ALA A 4 1.58 -13.07 5.18
CA ALA A 4 0.66 -14.18 5.44
C ALA A 4 0.29 -14.29 6.93
N ILE A 5 1.27 -14.20 7.84
CA ILE A 5 1.03 -14.29 9.29
C ILE A 5 0.18 -13.11 9.77
N VAL A 6 0.45 -11.91 9.25
CA VAL A 6 -0.32 -10.70 9.58
C VAL A 6 -1.78 -10.85 9.12
N ARG A 7 -2.02 -11.42 7.93
CA ARG A 7 -3.38 -11.68 7.44
C ARG A 7 -4.11 -12.71 8.29
N GLN A 8 -3.44 -13.78 8.68
CA GLN A 8 -4.02 -14.82 9.52
C GLN A 8 -4.42 -14.27 10.91
N ALA A 9 -3.55 -13.45 11.52
CA ALA A 9 -3.87 -12.77 12.78
C ALA A 9 -5.06 -11.80 12.64
N LEU A 10 -5.16 -11.08 11.51
CA LEU A 10 -6.29 -10.19 11.24
C LEU A 10 -7.61 -10.94 10.99
N GLU A 11 -7.55 -12.14 10.40
CA GLU A 11 -8.71 -13.00 10.19
C GLU A 11 -9.30 -13.51 11.51
N PHE A 12 -8.45 -13.81 12.50
CA PHE A 12 -8.90 -14.16 13.85
C PHE A 12 -9.61 -13.02 14.58
N VAL A 13 -9.17 -11.78 14.35
CA VAL A 13 -9.67 -10.60 15.08
C VAL A 13 -10.90 -9.97 14.40
N ASP A 14 -10.99 -10.08 13.07
CA ASP A 14 -12.11 -9.51 12.30
C ASP A 14 -12.61 -10.54 11.28
N PRO A 15 -13.74 -11.23 11.56
CA PRO A 15 -14.33 -12.21 10.64
C PRO A 15 -14.71 -11.61 9.28
N SER A 16 -14.86 -10.28 9.20
CA SER A 16 -15.11 -9.56 7.94
C SER A 16 -13.86 -9.38 7.06
N PHE A 17 -12.67 -9.71 7.57
CA PHE A 17 -11.40 -9.61 6.85
C PHE A 17 -11.16 -10.78 5.87
N LYS A 18 -12.06 -11.77 5.82
CA LYS A 18 -12.01 -12.96 4.96
C LYS A 18 -12.05 -12.70 3.44
N VAL A 19 -12.06 -11.45 2.98
CA VAL A 19 -12.53 -11.12 1.61
C VAL A 19 -11.45 -11.10 0.51
N VAL A 20 -10.14 -11.22 0.81
CA VAL A 20 -9.14 -11.13 -0.29
C VAL A 20 -7.95 -12.09 -0.16
N SER A 21 -8.19 -13.34 0.21
CA SER A 21 -7.22 -14.43 0.01
C SER A 21 -7.60 -15.25 -1.22
N GLY A 22 -7.27 -14.72 -2.40
CA GLY A 22 -7.27 -15.47 -3.65
C GLY A 22 -8.60 -15.44 -4.40
N LYS A 23 -8.69 -14.57 -5.40
CA LYS A 23 -9.47 -14.91 -6.60
C LYS A 23 -8.83 -16.15 -7.24
N LYS A 24 -9.15 -17.35 -6.74
CA LYS A 24 -9.14 -18.54 -7.58
C LYS A 24 -10.06 -18.18 -8.75
N LYS A 25 -9.50 -18.13 -9.96
CA LYS A 25 -10.30 -18.17 -11.19
C LYS A 25 -11.04 -19.50 -11.19
N SER A 26 -12.13 -19.62 -10.42
CA SER A 26 -13.09 -20.67 -10.67
C SER A 26 -13.62 -20.38 -12.07
N LYS A 27 -13.55 -21.39 -12.94
CA LYS A 27 -14.33 -21.41 -14.17
C LYS A 27 -15.80 -21.35 -13.75
N ALA A 28 -16.32 -20.16 -13.49
CA ALA A 28 -17.73 -19.95 -13.27
C ALA A 28 -18.41 -20.33 -14.58
N LYS A 29 -19.21 -21.40 -14.54
CA LYS A 29 -20.23 -21.69 -15.55
C LYS A 29 -20.92 -20.37 -15.86
N LYS A 30 -21.00 -20.02 -17.15
CA LYS A 30 -21.61 -18.82 -17.69
C LYS A 30 -23.06 -18.66 -17.20
N GLY A 31 -23.25 -18.12 -16.00
CA GLY A 31 -24.48 -17.43 -15.66
C GLY A 31 -24.43 -16.13 -16.45
N LYS A 32 -25.32 -16.00 -17.44
CA LYS A 32 -25.45 -14.78 -18.25
C LYS A 32 -25.57 -13.61 -17.29
N GLU A 33 -24.54 -12.77 -17.23
CA GLU A 33 -24.63 -11.51 -16.51
C GLU A 33 -25.75 -10.70 -17.17
N VAL A 34 -26.46 -9.86 -16.42
CA VAL A 34 -27.59 -9.07 -16.94
C VAL A 34 -27.21 -8.26 -18.20
N PHE A 35 -25.92 -7.93 -18.36
CA PHE A 35 -25.37 -7.24 -19.53
C PHE A 35 -25.16 -8.13 -20.78
N ASP A 36 -25.16 -9.45 -20.64
CA ASP A 36 -25.22 -10.40 -21.77
C ASP A 36 -26.65 -10.54 -22.34
N LEU A 37 -27.66 -10.07 -21.61
CA LEU A 37 -29.06 -10.01 -22.09
C LEU A 37 -29.30 -8.79 -22.99
N ILE A 38 -28.45 -7.78 -22.91
CA ILE A 38 -28.51 -6.60 -23.79
C ILE A 38 -27.98 -7.02 -25.16
N SER A 39 -28.79 -6.81 -26.20
CA SER A 39 -28.44 -7.18 -27.56
C SER A 39 -27.16 -6.46 -27.99
N ASP A 40 -26.33 -7.12 -28.79
CA ASP A 40 -25.03 -6.56 -29.18
C ASP A 40 -25.13 -5.23 -29.94
N ASN A 41 -26.29 -4.94 -30.53
CA ASN A 41 -26.60 -3.68 -31.23
C ASN A 41 -26.85 -2.50 -30.28
N GLN A 42 -27.14 -2.76 -29.00
CA GLN A 42 -27.37 -1.74 -27.98
C GLN A 42 -26.11 -1.44 -27.15
N LYS A 43 -25.00 -2.16 -27.39
CA LYS A 43 -23.73 -1.96 -26.68
C LYS A 43 -22.94 -0.83 -27.34
N LEU A 44 -22.47 0.14 -26.55
CA LEU A 44 -21.65 1.24 -27.05
C LEU A 44 -20.23 0.76 -27.37
N PHE A 45 -19.75 1.04 -28.58
CA PHE A 45 -18.40 0.70 -29.03
C PHE A 45 -17.51 1.94 -29.04
N ILE A 46 -16.40 1.92 -28.29
CA ILE A 46 -15.37 2.96 -28.39
C ILE A 46 -14.34 2.49 -29.41
N LYS A 47 -14.30 3.13 -30.58
CA LYS A 47 -13.20 2.94 -31.54
C LYS A 47 -11.96 3.66 -30.99
N ARG A 48 -10.98 2.91 -30.49
CA ARG A 48 -9.65 3.48 -30.20
C ARG A 48 -8.90 3.65 -31.51
N ASN A 49 -8.75 4.90 -31.93
CA ASN A 49 -7.83 5.24 -33.02
C ASN A 49 -6.40 5.06 -32.52
N HIS A 50 -5.78 3.96 -32.94
CA HIS A 50 -4.46 3.89 -33.58
C HIS A 50 -4.01 2.42 -33.59
N ASN A 51 -3.94 1.86 -34.80
CA ASN A 51 -3.16 0.68 -35.20
C ASN A 51 -3.59 -0.74 -34.82
N LYS A 52 -4.79 -1.03 -34.30
CA LYS A 52 -5.28 -2.42 -34.21
C LYS A 52 -6.76 -2.56 -34.60
N LYS A 53 -7.03 -3.41 -35.60
CA LYS A 53 -8.34 -3.73 -36.22
C LYS A 53 -9.38 -4.41 -35.27
N LYS A 54 -9.42 -4.08 -33.98
CA LYS A 54 -10.43 -4.63 -33.06
C LYS A 54 -11.00 -3.51 -32.21
N ALA A 55 -12.28 -3.19 -32.45
CA ALA A 55 -13.08 -2.36 -31.57
C ALA A 55 -13.24 -3.11 -30.24
N GLU A 56 -12.77 -2.52 -29.14
CA GLU A 56 -12.93 -3.10 -27.81
C GLU A 56 -14.28 -2.65 -27.25
N LYS A 57 -15.15 -3.59 -26.90
CA LYS A 57 -16.42 -3.29 -26.21
C LYS A 57 -16.08 -2.71 -24.84
N VAL A 58 -16.36 -1.43 -24.62
CA VAL A 58 -16.14 -0.78 -23.32
C VAL A 58 -17.48 -0.75 -22.60
N ASN A 59 -17.65 -1.59 -21.59
CA ASN A 59 -18.76 -1.47 -20.65
C ASN A 59 -18.53 -0.19 -19.82
N LEU A 60 -19.17 0.91 -20.25
CA LEU A 60 -19.06 2.24 -19.62
C LEU A 60 -19.58 2.25 -18.17
N LEU A 61 -20.42 1.28 -17.81
CA LEU A 61 -20.83 1.06 -16.43
C LEU A 61 -19.87 0.05 -15.80
N SER A 62 -18.81 0.54 -15.16
CA SER A 62 -18.15 -0.24 -14.12
C SER A 62 -19.23 -0.69 -13.14
N THR A 63 -19.48 -1.99 -13.06
CA THR A 63 -20.50 -2.59 -12.19
C THR A 63 -20.44 -1.93 -10.82
N SER A 64 -21.55 -1.36 -10.35
CA SER A 64 -21.66 -0.87 -8.98
C SER A 64 -21.25 -2.02 -8.06
N THR A 65 -20.15 -1.84 -7.34
CA THR A 65 -19.74 -2.82 -6.33
C THR A 65 -20.89 -2.96 -5.35
N LYS A 66 -21.48 -4.16 -5.25
CA LYS A 66 -22.62 -4.42 -4.37
C LYS A 66 -22.23 -3.97 -2.97
N TYR A 67 -22.86 -2.91 -2.50
CA TYR A 67 -22.57 -2.32 -1.20
C TYR A 67 -23.10 -3.25 -0.12
N THR A 68 -22.20 -3.85 0.64
CA THR A 68 -22.60 -4.85 1.63
C THR A 68 -23.14 -4.14 2.87
N VAL A 69 -24.12 -4.74 3.58
CA VAL A 69 -24.66 -4.17 4.84
C VAL A 69 -23.56 -3.88 5.87
N VAL A 70 -22.48 -4.66 5.86
CA VAL A 70 -21.30 -4.46 6.71
C VAL A 70 -20.55 -3.17 6.33
N GLU A 71 -20.42 -2.88 5.04
CA GLU A 71 -19.77 -1.67 4.53
C GLU A 71 -20.64 -0.43 4.81
N ALA A 72 -21.96 -0.57 4.65
CA ALA A 72 -22.97 0.40 5.12
C ALA A 72 -22.75 0.80 6.56
N LYS A 73 -22.74 -0.20 7.44
CA LYS A 73 -22.51 0.02 8.87
C LYS A 73 -21.15 0.63 9.15
N LYS A 74 -20.11 0.39 8.33
CA LYS A 74 -18.81 1.05 8.50
C LYS A 74 -18.91 2.53 8.16
N LEU A 75 -19.54 2.93 7.05
CA LEU A 75 -19.65 4.34 6.66
C LEU A 75 -20.51 5.17 7.63
N HIS A 76 -21.59 4.62 8.16
CA HIS A 76 -22.54 5.36 9.01
C HIS A 76 -22.13 5.53 10.49
N LYS A 77 -21.02 4.94 10.95
CA LYS A 77 -20.56 5.12 12.34
C LYS A 77 -19.99 6.51 12.58
N SER A 78 -20.34 7.10 13.72
CA SER A 78 -19.73 8.36 14.18
C SER A 78 -18.24 8.17 14.47
N LYS A 79 -17.46 9.26 14.40
CA LYS A 79 -16.00 9.21 14.67
C LYS A 79 -15.70 8.62 16.05
N GLU A 80 -16.46 9.01 17.06
CA GLU A 80 -16.30 8.53 18.45
C GLU A 80 -16.54 7.03 18.58
N GLN A 81 -17.61 6.52 17.95
CA GLN A 81 -17.92 5.09 17.94
C GLN A 81 -16.80 4.29 17.27
N ARG A 82 -16.27 4.79 16.14
CA ARG A 82 -15.13 4.17 15.45
C ARG A 82 -13.88 4.12 16.34
N ILE A 83 -13.57 5.20 17.05
CA ILE A 83 -12.42 5.26 17.97
C ILE A 83 -12.61 4.25 19.10
N LYS A 84 -13.79 4.20 19.72
CA LYS A 84 -14.10 3.27 20.82
C LYS A 84 -13.97 1.80 20.38
N GLU A 85 -14.48 1.45 19.21
CA GLU A 85 -14.33 0.12 18.64
C GLU A 85 -12.86 -0.23 18.33
N ASN A 86 -12.12 0.70 17.73
CA ASN A 86 -10.70 0.51 17.41
C ASN A 86 -9.86 0.30 18.67
N LEU A 87 -10.10 1.07 19.73
CA LEU A 87 -9.43 0.88 21.02
C LEU A 87 -9.75 -0.49 21.63
N LYS A 88 -11.00 -0.96 21.53
CA LYS A 88 -11.38 -2.31 21.97
C LYS A 88 -10.63 -3.39 21.19
N LYS A 89 -10.54 -3.26 19.86
CA LYS A 89 -9.78 -4.18 19.00
C LYS A 89 -8.28 -4.17 19.35
N LEU A 90 -7.68 -3.00 19.54
CA LEU A 90 -6.27 -2.88 19.93
C LEU A 90 -5.98 -3.54 21.29
N LYS A 91 -6.90 -3.41 22.26
CA LYS A 91 -6.78 -4.12 23.54
C LYS A 91 -6.82 -5.64 23.37
N LEU A 92 -7.69 -6.16 22.51
CA LEU A 92 -7.76 -7.59 22.21
C LEU A 92 -6.48 -8.09 21.53
N ILE A 93 -5.98 -7.33 20.55
CA ILE A 93 -4.70 -7.64 19.89
C ILE A 93 -3.57 -7.65 20.92
N ARG A 94 -3.50 -6.67 21.81
CA ARG A 94 -2.47 -6.64 22.87
C ARG A 94 -2.56 -7.85 23.81
N LYS A 95 -3.78 -8.32 24.13
CA LYS A 95 -3.96 -9.52 24.94
C LYS A 95 -3.54 -10.79 24.21
N ALA A 96 -3.80 -10.86 22.91
CA ALA A 96 -3.49 -12.03 22.09
C ALA A 96 -2.01 -12.08 21.64
N CYS A 97 -1.37 -10.92 21.50
CA CYS A 97 0.00 -10.82 21.02
C CYS A 97 0.98 -10.97 22.19
N THR A 98 1.78 -12.02 22.17
CA THR A 98 2.85 -12.29 23.14
C THR A 98 4.15 -11.55 22.80
N ILE A 99 4.21 -10.90 21.64
CA ILE A 99 5.43 -10.28 21.11
C ILE A 99 5.50 -8.84 21.61
N GLU A 100 6.53 -8.54 22.39
CA GLU A 100 6.89 -7.18 22.75
C GLU A 100 7.82 -6.59 21.68
N LEU A 101 7.40 -5.48 21.08
CA LEU A 101 8.19 -4.77 20.07
C LEU A 101 9.05 -3.69 20.74
N ASP A 102 10.30 -3.57 20.30
CA ASP A 102 11.18 -2.50 20.74
C ASP A 102 10.59 -1.12 20.39
N ARG A 103 10.81 -0.14 21.27
CA ARG A 103 10.27 1.23 21.16
C ARG A 103 10.71 1.90 19.87
N ILE A 104 11.94 1.65 19.43
CA ILE A 104 12.49 2.22 18.19
C ILE A 104 11.72 1.69 16.98
N THR A 105 11.50 0.37 16.93
CA THR A 105 10.77 -0.27 15.82
C THR A 105 9.30 0.16 15.81
N THR A 106 8.68 0.27 16.98
CA THR A 106 7.29 0.71 17.13
C THR A 106 7.10 2.14 16.60
N LYS A 107 8.01 3.04 16.96
CA LYS A 107 7.99 4.43 16.47
C LYS A 107 8.12 4.50 14.95
N GLN A 108 9.04 3.73 14.36
CA GLN A 108 9.19 3.67 12.90
C GLN A 108 7.92 3.15 12.19
N ILE A 109 7.23 2.17 12.77
CA ILE A 109 5.98 1.65 12.21
C ILE A 109 4.89 2.73 12.23
N ILE A 110 4.74 3.43 13.36
CA ILE A 110 3.77 4.52 13.50
C ILE A 110 4.07 5.65 12.51
N ASP A 111 5.32 6.09 12.43
CA ASP A 111 5.75 7.17 11.55
C ASP A 111 5.48 6.83 10.06
N ARG A 112 5.71 5.57 9.65
CA ARG A 112 5.36 5.09 8.30
C ARG A 112 3.85 5.10 8.05
N GLY A 113 3.05 4.72 9.06
CA GLY A 113 1.60 4.73 8.98
C GLY A 113 1.03 6.14 8.78
N ILE A 114 1.60 7.13 9.48
CA ILE A 114 1.19 8.54 9.38
C ILE A 114 1.63 9.15 8.03
N THR A 115 2.90 8.98 7.68
CA THR A 115 3.50 9.66 6.52
C THR A 115 3.17 9.00 5.18
N LYS A 116 2.60 7.78 5.18
CA LYS A 116 2.34 6.92 4.00
C LYS A 116 3.56 6.68 3.11
N ARG A 117 4.75 7.07 3.57
CA ARG A 117 6.02 7.03 2.82
C ARG A 117 7.04 6.26 3.64
N PRO A 118 7.97 5.54 3.00
CA PRO A 118 9.11 4.98 3.71
C PRO A 118 9.89 6.12 4.37
N VAL A 119 10.21 5.96 5.66
CA VAL A 119 11.05 6.91 6.41
C VAL A 119 12.37 7.04 5.65
N LYS A 120 12.66 8.24 5.14
CA LYS A 120 13.93 8.51 4.45
C LYS A 120 15.05 8.24 5.44
N ALA A 121 15.98 7.37 5.06
CA ALA A 121 17.18 7.15 5.86
C ALA A 121 17.90 8.49 6.06
N ARG A 122 18.38 8.74 7.28
CA ARG A 122 19.21 9.93 7.53
C ARG A 122 20.42 9.87 6.58
N PRO A 123 20.77 10.99 5.91
CA PRO A 123 21.94 11.00 5.06
C PRO A 123 23.16 10.65 5.91
N LYS A 124 23.93 9.64 5.49
CA LYS A 124 25.20 9.32 6.12
C LYS A 124 26.15 10.50 5.90
N SER A 125 26.92 10.88 6.92
CA SER A 125 28.00 11.85 6.74
C SER A 125 28.95 11.34 5.66
N LYS A 126 29.33 12.21 4.72
CA LYS A 126 30.32 11.85 3.72
C LYS A 126 31.64 11.57 4.45
N PRO A 127 32.36 10.49 4.13
CA PRO A 127 33.69 10.29 4.68
C PRO A 127 34.56 11.49 4.31
N VAL A 128 35.38 11.95 5.26
CA VAL A 128 36.36 13.00 5.03
C VAL A 128 37.29 12.49 3.92
N LYS A 129 37.31 13.20 2.77
CA LYS A 129 38.22 12.87 1.68
C LYS A 129 39.63 13.19 2.16
N LYS A 130 40.48 12.18 2.31
CA LYS A 130 41.91 12.39 2.51
C LYS A 130 42.47 12.94 1.20
N THR A 131 42.96 14.18 1.23
CA THR A 131 43.73 14.74 0.11
C THR A 131 45.11 14.08 0.09
N ALA A 132 45.67 13.90 -1.10
CA ALA A 132 47.04 13.39 -1.25
C ALA A 132 48.09 14.43 -0.79
N PHE A 133 47.72 15.70 -0.79
CA PHE A 133 48.58 16.81 -0.36
C PHE A 133 48.32 17.16 1.11
N THR A 134 49.42 17.31 1.82
CA THR A 134 49.50 17.84 3.19
C THR A 134 49.80 19.34 3.15
N GLU A 135 49.55 20.03 4.27
CA GLU A 135 49.85 21.46 4.39
C GLU A 135 51.35 21.76 4.17
N GLU A 136 52.22 20.78 4.46
CA GLU A 136 53.66 20.87 4.19
C GLU A 136 53.99 20.86 2.69
N ASP A 137 53.21 20.13 1.88
CA ASP A 137 53.41 20.08 0.43
C ASP A 137 53.03 21.41 -0.23
N PHE A 138 52.00 22.08 0.28
CA PHE A 138 51.61 23.41 -0.18
C PHE A 138 52.69 24.45 0.14
N LYS A 139 53.33 24.34 1.32
CA LYS A 139 54.40 25.26 1.70
C LYS A 139 55.63 25.13 0.78
N LYS A 140 56.02 23.91 0.44
CA LYS A 140 57.10 23.66 -0.54
C LYS A 140 56.75 24.21 -1.92
N PHE A 141 55.50 24.05 -2.34
CA PHE A 141 55.03 24.60 -3.61
C PHE A 141 55.07 26.13 -3.64
N GLU A 142 54.66 26.80 -2.56
CA GLU A 142 54.75 28.26 -2.45
C GLU A 142 56.21 28.74 -2.52
N GLU A 143 57.13 28.07 -1.85
CA GLU A 143 58.57 28.40 -1.89
C GLU A 143 59.18 28.23 -3.30
N GLU A 144 58.72 27.25 -4.07
CA GLU A 144 59.22 26.99 -5.43
C GLU A 144 58.65 27.92 -6.50
N TYR A 145 57.40 28.38 -6.33
CA TYR A 145 56.69 29.17 -7.35
C TYR A 145 56.60 30.67 -7.06
N ALA A 146 56.80 31.09 -5.79
CA ALA A 146 56.75 32.49 -5.39
C ALA A 146 58.14 33.10 -5.06
N GLY A 147 59.22 32.32 -5.19
CA GLY A 147 60.62 32.78 -5.16
C GLY A 147 61.18 33.01 -6.55
#